data_AF-A0A2D7JHD7-F1
#
_entry.id   AF-A0A2D7JHD7-F1
#
_cell.length_a   1.000
_cell.length_b   1.000
_cell.length_c   1.000
_cell.angle_alpha   90.00
_cell.angle_beta   90.00
_cell.angle_gamma   90.00
#
_symmetry.space_group_name_H-M   'P 1'
#
loop_
_entity.id
_entity.type
_entity.pdbx_description
1 polymer ?
#
loop_
_entity_poly.entity_id
_entity_poly.type
_entity_poly.pdbx_seq_one_letter_code
_entity_poly.pdbx_strand_id
1 'polypeptide(L)'
;MVDVKIANQSIPSWDLKDLYPGTEAPEIKKDLRKVAQLTKKFRVNYRGKISTLKEHGFIKLFGDWEILQQKSGRLLSFAQLLHAQNNKCPKRIKFLSDIEEKLTKLSSRTTFLPLEIN
;
A
#
# COMPACT_ATOMS: atom_id res chain seq x y z
N MET A 1 2.09 51.75 11.43
CA MET A 1 2.17 50.36 11.94
C MET A 1 0.82 49.73 11.66
N VAL A 2 0.70 49.01 10.54
CA VAL A 2 -0.56 48.34 10.15
C VAL A 2 -0.40 46.87 10.49
N ASP A 3 -1.13 46.41 11.50
CA ASP A 3 -1.25 45.00 11.86
C ASP A 3 -1.93 44.25 10.71
N VAL A 4 -1.12 43.61 9.87
CA VAL A 4 -1.59 42.62 8.91
C VAL A 4 -2.00 41.38 9.70
N LYS A 5 -3.31 41.25 9.98
CA LYS A 5 -3.90 39.97 10.36
C LYS A 5 -3.65 39.00 9.21
N ILE A 6 -2.67 38.11 9.39
CA ILE A 6 -2.48 36.96 8.50
C ILE A 6 -3.74 36.11 8.66
N ALA A 7 -4.67 36.25 7.73
CA ALA A 7 -5.75 35.29 7.55
C ALA A 7 -5.07 33.95 7.35
N ASN A 8 -5.33 33.01 8.26
CA ASN A 8 -4.85 31.65 8.18
C ASN A 8 -5.46 31.03 6.91
N GLN A 9 -4.78 31.19 5.77
CA GLN A 9 -5.19 30.63 4.49
C GLN A 9 -5.17 29.12 4.67
N SER A 10 -6.34 28.55 4.93
CA SER A 10 -6.56 27.12 5.03
C SER A 10 -6.22 26.50 3.67
N ILE A 11 -4.97 26.09 3.50
CA ILE A 11 -4.54 25.32 2.34
C ILE A 11 -5.53 24.15 2.21
N PRO A 12 -6.17 23.95 1.04
CA PRO A 12 -7.11 22.85 0.87
C PRO A 12 -6.40 21.54 1.17
N SER A 13 -6.81 20.88 2.26
CA SER A 13 -6.33 19.55 2.61
C SER A 13 -7.11 18.53 1.80
N TRP A 14 -6.42 17.58 1.18
CA TRP A 14 -7.05 16.45 0.49
C TRP A 14 -7.91 15.66 1.48
N ASP A 15 -9.19 15.42 1.18
CA ASP A 15 -9.97 14.46 1.97
C ASP A 15 -9.52 13.05 1.60
N LEU A 16 -9.04 12.31 2.59
CA LEU A 16 -8.50 10.96 2.42
C LEU A 16 -9.46 9.87 2.93
N LYS A 17 -10.69 10.24 3.35
CA LYS A 17 -11.66 9.31 3.91
C LYS A 17 -12.10 8.22 2.93
N ASP A 18 -12.06 8.49 1.62
CA ASP A 18 -12.30 7.50 0.57
C ASP A 18 -11.27 6.36 0.60
N LEU A 19 -10.05 6.66 1.06
CA LEU A 19 -9.01 5.66 1.31
C LEU A 19 -9.17 5.06 2.69
N TYR A 20 -9.00 5.87 3.75
CA TYR A 20 -9.19 5.48 5.13
C TYR A 20 -9.60 6.69 5.98
N PRO A 21 -10.44 6.51 7.02
CA PRO A 21 -10.90 7.62 7.85
C PRO A 21 -9.81 8.23 8.74
N GLY A 22 -8.67 7.54 8.92
CA GLY A 22 -7.52 8.02 9.70
C GLY A 22 -6.46 6.94 9.88
N THR A 23 -5.33 7.28 10.51
CA THR A 23 -4.20 6.35 10.73
C THR A 23 -4.52 5.18 11.66
N GLU A 24 -5.51 5.36 12.54
CA GLU A 24 -5.96 4.32 13.49
C GLU A 24 -7.16 3.52 12.97
N ALA A 25 -7.55 3.71 11.71
CA ALA A 25 -8.67 3.02 11.10
C ALA A 25 -8.47 1.49 11.17
N PRO A 26 -9.43 0.72 11.71
CA PRO A 26 -9.32 -0.75 11.79
C PRO A 26 -9.15 -1.41 10.41
N GLU A 27 -9.63 -0.76 9.35
CA GLU A 27 -9.48 -1.14 7.96
C GLU A 27 -8.02 -1.23 7.53
N ILE A 28 -7.14 -0.37 8.03
CA ILE A 28 -5.69 -0.42 7.74
C ILE A 28 -5.10 -1.72 8.27
N LYS A 29 -5.42 -2.08 9.53
CA LYS A 29 -4.98 -3.34 10.13
C LYS A 29 -5.58 -4.55 9.41
N LYS A 30 -6.82 -4.45 8.92
CA LYS A 30 -7.48 -5.49 8.12
C LYS A 30 -6.78 -5.68 6.77
N ASP A 31 -6.49 -4.60 6.05
CA ASP A 31 -5.84 -4.67 4.74
C ASP A 31 -4.39 -5.12 4.86
N LEU A 32 -3.62 -4.68 5.86
CA LEU A 32 -2.27 -5.20 6.13
C LEU A 32 -2.27 -6.73 6.37
N ARG A 33 -3.21 -7.23 7.19
CA ARG A 33 -3.37 -8.69 7.41
C ARG A 33 -3.75 -9.40 6.12
N LYS A 34 -4.61 -8.79 5.31
CA LYS A 34 -5.05 -9.36 4.04
C LYS A 34 -3.90 -9.44 3.03
N VAL A 35 -3.10 -8.39 2.89
CA VAL A 35 -1.89 -8.39 2.04
C VAL A 35 -0.95 -9.50 2.51
N ALA A 36 -0.66 -9.61 3.81
CA ALA A 36 0.21 -10.67 4.33
C ALA A 36 -0.30 -12.10 4.01
N GLN A 37 -1.60 -12.33 4.12
CA GLN A 37 -2.23 -13.61 3.76
C GLN A 37 -2.16 -13.87 2.25
N LEU A 38 -2.47 -12.87 1.43
CA LEU A 38 -2.41 -12.96 -0.03
C LEU A 38 -0.99 -13.23 -0.51
N THR A 39 0.01 -12.52 0.00
CA THR A 39 1.43 -12.77 -0.29
C THR A 39 1.83 -14.20 0.04
N LYS A 40 1.42 -14.73 1.21
CA LYS A 40 1.71 -16.12 1.59
C LYS A 40 1.07 -17.11 0.60
N LYS A 41 -0.21 -16.91 0.28
CA LYS A 41 -0.93 -17.77 -0.68
C LYS A 41 -0.32 -17.70 -2.07
N PHE A 42 -0.04 -16.49 -2.56
CA PHE A 42 0.57 -16.24 -3.86
C PHE A 42 1.88 -17.02 -4.01
N ARG A 43 2.78 -16.91 -3.02
CA ARG A 43 4.04 -17.64 -3.02
C ARG A 43 3.85 -19.15 -3.03
N VAL A 44 2.92 -19.70 -2.24
CA VAL A 44 2.65 -21.15 -2.18
C VAL A 44 2.06 -21.66 -3.51
N ASN A 45 1.21 -20.86 -4.14
CA ASN A 45 0.51 -21.24 -5.36
C ASN A 45 1.42 -21.19 -6.60
N TYR A 46 2.34 -20.23 -6.67
CA TYR A 46 3.03 -19.93 -7.94
C TYR A 46 4.55 -20.14 -7.93
N ARG A 47 5.24 -20.03 -6.78
CA ARG A 47 6.70 -20.13 -6.76
C ARG A 47 7.19 -21.51 -7.21
N GLY A 48 8.09 -21.53 -8.20
CA GLY A 48 8.63 -22.74 -8.82
C GLY A 48 7.62 -23.52 -9.66
N LYS A 49 6.45 -22.94 -9.94
CA LYS A 49 5.34 -23.59 -10.65
C LYS A 49 4.92 -22.83 -11.91
N ILE A 50 5.48 -21.64 -12.16
CA ILE A 50 5.04 -20.77 -13.27
C ILE A 50 5.17 -21.47 -14.63
N SER A 51 6.28 -22.18 -14.86
CA SER A 51 6.51 -22.95 -16.10
C SER A 51 5.50 -24.08 -16.35
N THR A 52 4.77 -24.49 -15.32
CA THR A 52 3.75 -25.56 -15.41
C THR A 52 2.34 -25.02 -15.60
N LEU A 53 2.16 -23.68 -15.53
CA LEU A 53 0.86 -23.06 -15.68
C LEU A 53 0.38 -23.16 -17.13
N LYS A 54 -0.92 -23.42 -17.29
CA LYS A 54 -1.64 -23.29 -18.57
C LYS A 54 -2.40 -21.95 -18.59
N GLU A 55 -3.07 -21.60 -19.69
CA GLU A 55 -3.79 -20.32 -19.86
C GLU A 55 -4.62 -19.88 -18.63
N HIS A 56 -5.51 -20.74 -18.14
CA HIS A 56 -6.35 -20.45 -16.96
C HIS A 56 -5.52 -20.22 -15.68
N GLY A 57 -4.34 -20.85 -15.59
CA GLY A 57 -3.39 -20.64 -14.50
C GLY A 57 -2.76 -19.25 -14.52
N PHE A 58 -2.45 -18.72 -15.71
CA PHE A 58 -1.94 -17.35 -15.87
C PHE A 58 -3.01 -16.30 -15.55
N ILE A 59 -4.25 -16.49 -16.03
CA ILE A 59 -5.38 -15.59 -15.69
C ILE A 59 -5.53 -15.49 -14.17
N LYS A 60 -5.50 -16.63 -13.47
CA LYS A 60 -5.59 -16.65 -12.01
C LYS A 60 -4.38 -16.02 -11.33
N LEU A 61 -3.18 -16.28 -11.82
CA LEU A 61 -1.94 -15.66 -11.31
C LEU A 61 -2.03 -14.14 -11.38
N PHE A 62 -2.39 -13.58 -12.54
CA PHE A 62 -2.47 -12.13 -12.71
C PHE A 62 -3.61 -11.51 -11.90
N GLY A 63 -4.76 -12.19 -11.77
CA GLY A 63 -5.84 -11.74 -10.89
C GLY A 63 -5.42 -11.72 -9.41
N ASP A 64 -4.75 -12.76 -8.93
CA ASP A 64 -4.23 -12.79 -7.55
C ASP A 64 -3.16 -11.70 -7.33
N TRP A 65 -2.34 -11.43 -8.35
CA TRP A 65 -1.34 -10.36 -8.34
C TRP A 65 -1.98 -8.98 -8.26
N GLU A 66 -2.98 -8.72 -9.10
CA GLU A 66 -3.70 -7.45 -9.13
C GLU A 66 -4.35 -7.12 -7.79
N ILE A 67 -5.04 -8.09 -7.17
CA ILE A 67 -5.66 -7.90 -5.85
C ILE A 67 -4.61 -7.56 -4.78
N LEU A 68 -3.44 -8.20 -4.83
CA LEU A 68 -2.32 -7.91 -3.93
C LEU A 68 -1.81 -6.48 -4.13
N GLN A 69 -1.61 -6.07 -5.38
CA GLN A 69 -1.08 -4.76 -5.73
C GLN A 69 -2.08 -3.64 -5.44
N GLN A 70 -3.37 -3.85 -5.71
CA GLN A 70 -4.42 -2.90 -5.39
C GLN A 70 -4.47 -2.59 -3.89
N LYS A 71 -4.41 -3.62 -3.04
CA LYS A 71 -4.43 -3.44 -1.57
C LYS A 71 -3.17 -2.79 -1.03
N SER A 72 -2.01 -3.20 -1.54
CA SER A 72 -0.72 -2.62 -1.16
C SER A 72 -0.64 -1.15 -1.59
N GLY A 73 -1.07 -0.87 -2.82
CA GLY A 73 -1.16 0.47 -3.39
C GLY A 73 -2.06 1.38 -2.57
N ARG A 74 -3.29 0.95 -2.22
CA ARG A 74 -4.19 1.73 -1.37
C ARG A 74 -3.56 2.14 -0.03
N LEU A 75 -2.87 1.20 0.64
CA LEU A 75 -2.18 1.47 1.92
C LEU A 75 -1.05 2.49 1.75
N LEU A 76 -0.20 2.29 0.74
CA LEU A 76 0.94 3.17 0.48
C LEU A 76 0.50 4.57 0.03
N SER A 77 -0.47 4.65 -0.87
CA SER A 77 -1.05 5.91 -1.35
C SER A 77 -1.64 6.73 -0.20
N PHE A 78 -2.39 6.10 0.72
CA PHE A 78 -2.90 6.81 1.90
C PHE A 78 -1.77 7.38 2.76
N ALA A 79 -0.74 6.57 3.04
CA ALA A 79 0.39 7.00 3.86
C ALA A 79 1.18 8.14 3.21
N GLN A 80 1.44 8.06 1.91
CA GLN A 80 2.15 9.07 1.14
C GLN A 80 1.37 10.38 1.05
N LEU A 81 0.08 10.33 0.74
CA LEU A 81 -0.79 11.51 0.68
C LEU A 81 -0.92 12.18 2.05
N LEU A 82 -1.05 11.38 3.11
CA LEU A 82 -1.08 11.89 4.47
C LEU A 82 0.23 12.61 4.82
N HIS A 83 1.38 12.02 4.50
CA HIS A 83 2.67 12.67 4.69
C HIS A 83 2.81 13.95 3.85
N ALA A 84 2.37 13.94 2.58
CA ALA A 84 2.45 15.09 1.67
C ALA A 84 1.68 16.32 2.19
N GLN A 85 0.55 16.12 2.88
CA GLN A 85 -0.19 17.20 3.51
C GLN A 85 0.59 17.93 4.62
N ASN A 86 1.48 17.24 5.35
CA ASN A 86 2.37 17.86 6.34
C ASN A 86 3.60 16.99 6.58
N ASN A 87 4.64 17.24 5.78
CA ASN A 87 5.90 16.49 5.79
C ASN A 87 6.81 16.78 6.99
N LYS A 88 6.43 17.72 7.86
CA LYS A 88 7.15 18.02 9.11
C LYS A 88 6.52 17.32 10.32
N CYS A 89 5.36 16.68 10.16
CA CYS A 89 4.66 16.01 11.26
C CYS A 89 5.31 14.65 11.57
N PRO A 90 5.94 14.47 12.75
CA PRO A 90 6.66 13.23 13.06
C PRO A 90 5.76 11.99 13.07
N LYS A 91 4.49 12.15 13.47
CA LYS A 91 3.50 11.05 13.46
C LYS A 91 3.23 10.54 12.04
N ARG A 92 3.17 11.44 11.04
CA ARG A 92 2.89 11.08 9.64
C ARG A 92 4.11 10.46 8.97
N ILE A 93 5.30 10.98 9.27
CA ILE A 93 6.57 10.38 8.84
C ILE A 93 6.67 8.94 9.37
N LYS A 94 6.46 8.73 10.68
CA LYS A 94 6.48 7.40 11.28
C LYS A 94 5.45 6.46 10.65
N PHE A 95 4.22 6.94 10.44
CA PHE A 95 3.18 6.14 9.81
C PHE A 95 3.56 5.68 8.39
N LEU A 96 4.15 6.58 7.58
CA LEU A 96 4.66 6.23 6.26
C LEU A 96 5.76 5.17 6.34
N SER A 97 6.78 5.37 7.19
CA SER A 97 7.85 4.39 7.36
C SER A 97 7.34 3.02 7.83
N ASP A 98 6.39 2.98 8.78
CA ASP A 98 5.80 1.74 9.27
C ASP A 98 5.03 0.97 8.18
N ILE A 99 4.37 1.69 7.25
CA ILE A 99 3.66 1.10 6.11
C ILE A 99 4.66 0.60 5.06
N GLU A 100 5.65 1.41 4.71
CA GLU A 100 6.70 1.05 3.74
C GLU A 100 7.50 -0.18 4.19
N GLU A 101 7.90 -0.26 5.46
CA GLU A 101 8.61 -1.42 6.00
C GLU A 101 7.78 -2.71 5.84
N LYS A 102 6.50 -2.66 6.24
CA LYS A 102 5.60 -3.82 6.15
C LYS A 102 5.39 -4.25 4.71
N LEU A 103 5.13 -3.30 3.80
CA LEU A 103 4.88 -3.62 2.39
C LEU A 103 6.15 -4.10 1.68
N THR A 104 7.31 -3.52 1.98
CA THR A 104 8.62 -3.96 1.44
C THR A 104 8.94 -5.38 1.87
N LYS A 105 8.73 -5.71 3.15
CA LYS A 105 8.90 -7.08 3.65
C LYS A 105 7.96 -8.08 2.97
N LEU A 106 6.77 -7.66 2.55
CA LEU A 106 5.84 -8.52 1.82
C LEU A 106 6.20 -8.62 0.33
N SER A 107 6.57 -7.54 -0.34
CA SER A 107 6.94 -7.52 -1.76
C SER A 107 8.21 -8.32 -2.06
N SER A 108 9.17 -8.36 -1.12
CA SER A 108 10.35 -9.22 -1.21
C SER A 108 10.01 -10.71 -1.37
N ARG A 109 8.83 -11.14 -0.91
CA ARG A 109 8.37 -12.54 -1.01
C ARG A 109 7.77 -12.87 -2.36
N THR A 110 7.56 -11.86 -3.20
CA THR A 110 6.97 -11.98 -4.54
C THR A 110 7.93 -11.68 -5.68
N THR A 111 9.20 -11.36 -5.38
CA THR A 111 10.24 -11.08 -6.38
C THR A 111 10.56 -12.26 -7.29
N PHE A 112 10.15 -13.48 -6.93
CA PHE A 112 10.30 -14.66 -7.80
C PHE A 112 9.47 -14.54 -9.08
N LEU A 113 8.35 -13.82 -9.07
CA LEU A 113 7.45 -13.72 -10.21
C LEU A 113 8.15 -13.18 -11.47
N PRO A 114 8.76 -11.97 -11.47
CA PRO A 114 9.48 -11.48 -12.63
C PRO A 114 10.69 -12.36 -13.00
N LEU A 115 11.31 -13.02 -12.02
CA LEU A 115 12.46 -13.91 -12.26
C LEU A 115 12.07 -15.22 -12.96
N GLU A 116 10.88 -15.74 -12.69
CA GLU A 116 10.37 -16.99 -13.28
C GLU A 116 9.60 -16.77 -14.59
N ILE A 117 9.26 -15.52 -14.93
CA ILE A 117 8.64 -15.14 -16.22
C ILE A 117 9.68 -14.84 -17.31
N ASN A 118 10.85 -14.31 -16.94
CA ASN A 118 11.97 -14.03 -17.85
C ASN A 118 12.58 -15.31 -18.43
#